data_AF-A0A444V1X4-F1
#
_entry.id   AF-A0A444V1X4-F1
#
_cell.length_a   1.000
_cell.length_b   1.000
_cell.length_c   1.000
_cell.angle_alpha   90.00
_cell.angle_beta   90.00
_cell.angle_gamma   90.00
#
_symmetry.space_group_name_H-M   'P 1'
#
loop_
_entity.id
_entity.type
_entity.pdbx_description
1 polymer ?
#
loop_
_entity_poly.entity_id
_entity_poly.type
_entity_poly.pdbx_seq_one_letter_code
_entity_poly.pdbx_strand_id
1 'polypeptide(L)'
;MDSCSIGAHCGQEEDCHKTTYTKNTGILKLLELPLEKRQLLLRRSNFKNQDSTTTVCYHHEKLFLGKYSFLQKACCDPFRLHADSSRKKSLRAINLQTADQISSITGSNVHPGQKLCPMCRMHSQAHSEPSEESDEDNMDYLILVAGPSREDATAISSLAEQAVGNMSTSLTEAGFSPVKVIKASRRDEVGDGKRKAAEAKEAAVSHLSTGLQIPPAIFDNSGMDRQGLIDALKNKMIQTVSKQNLFTW
;
A
#
# COMPACT_ATOMS: atom_id res chain seq x y z
N MET A 1 -2.42 -1.62 48.64
CA MET A 1 -2.15 -0.45 47.76
C MET A 1 -3.27 -0.44 46.74
N ASP A 2 -3.85 0.73 46.49
CA ASP A 2 -5.08 0.80 45.69
C ASP A 2 -4.76 0.68 44.19
N SER A 3 -5.47 -0.22 43.51
CA SER A 3 -5.43 -0.36 42.06
C SER A 3 -6.17 0.80 41.39
N CYS A 4 -5.64 1.33 40.29
CA CYS A 4 -6.37 2.35 39.52
C CYS A 4 -7.45 1.72 38.64
N SER A 5 -8.52 2.48 38.33
CA SER A 5 -9.66 1.99 37.53
C SER A 5 -9.24 1.43 36.16
N ILE A 6 -8.26 2.05 35.51
CA ILE A 6 -7.71 1.57 34.23
C ILE A 6 -6.99 0.23 34.38
N GLY A 7 -6.24 0.04 35.46
CA GLY A 7 -5.52 -1.20 35.74
C GLY A 7 -6.49 -2.35 35.99
N ALA A 8 -7.55 -2.09 36.77
CA ALA A 8 -8.64 -3.03 36.99
C ALA A 8 -9.33 -3.44 35.69
N HIS A 9 -9.64 -2.47 34.81
CA HIS A 9 -10.24 -2.77 33.51
C HIS A 9 -9.37 -3.64 32.60
N CYS A 10 -8.06 -3.40 32.59
CA CYS A 10 -7.12 -4.14 31.76
C CYS A 10 -6.67 -5.48 32.39
N GLY A 11 -7.14 -5.82 33.60
CA GLY A 11 -6.66 -7.00 34.35
C GLY A 11 -5.20 -6.87 34.79
N GLN A 12 -4.72 -5.64 34.98
CA GLN A 12 -3.33 -5.29 35.33
C GLN A 12 -3.25 -4.58 36.69
N GLU A 13 -4.07 -4.99 37.66
CA GLU A 13 -4.10 -4.38 38.99
C GLU A 13 -2.73 -4.46 39.68
N GLU A 14 -2.07 -5.62 39.56
CA GLU A 14 -0.73 -5.91 40.09
C GLU A 14 0.37 -5.02 39.46
N ASP A 15 0.12 -4.43 38.30
CA ASP A 15 1.06 -3.56 37.60
C ASP A 15 0.97 -2.10 38.05
N CYS A 16 -0.09 -1.71 38.78
CA CYS A 16 -0.40 -0.30 39.12
C CYS A 16 0.73 0.44 39.84
N HIS A 17 1.65 -0.27 40.47
CA HIS A 17 2.75 0.29 41.27
C HIS A 17 4.14 -0.04 40.72
N LYS A 18 4.22 -0.67 39.54
CA LYS A 18 5.49 -0.97 38.90
C LYS A 18 6.19 0.31 38.48
N THR A 19 7.47 0.43 38.80
CA THR A 19 8.30 1.58 38.39
C THR A 19 9.00 1.36 37.05
N THR A 20 8.64 0.32 36.31
CA THR A 20 9.25 -0.07 35.02
C THR A 20 9.24 1.06 33.99
N TYR A 21 8.17 1.86 33.95
CA TYR A 21 8.02 2.93 32.95
C TYR A 21 8.18 4.33 33.54
N THR A 22 8.04 4.48 34.85
CA THR A 22 8.07 5.76 35.57
C THR A 22 8.61 5.56 36.98
N LYS A 23 9.34 6.55 37.51
CA LYS A 23 9.78 6.55 38.90
C LYS A 23 8.71 7.07 39.86
N ASN A 24 7.69 7.74 39.33
CA ASN A 24 6.61 8.31 40.12
C ASN A 24 5.56 7.24 40.39
N THR A 25 5.15 7.13 41.66
CA THR A 25 4.06 6.27 42.11
C THR A 25 2.91 7.12 42.62
N GLY A 26 1.69 6.66 42.41
CA GLY A 26 0.49 7.40 42.80
C GLY A 26 -0.63 7.24 41.78
N ILE A 27 -1.79 7.77 42.15
CA ILE A 27 -3.03 7.69 41.38
C ILE A 27 -3.48 9.11 41.08
N LEU A 28 -3.86 9.33 39.82
CA LEU A 28 -4.41 10.57 39.30
C LEU A 28 -5.88 10.35 38.97
N LYS A 29 -6.68 11.40 39.07
CA LYS A 29 -8.03 11.37 38.49
C LYS A 29 -7.91 11.56 36.98
N LEU A 30 -8.70 10.82 36.22
CA LEU A 30 -8.68 10.90 34.76
C LEU A 30 -9.01 12.33 34.25
N LEU A 31 -9.80 13.08 35.02
CA LEU A 31 -10.17 14.48 34.72
C LEU A 31 -9.01 15.47 34.92
N GLU A 32 -8.01 15.15 35.72
CA GLU A 32 -6.82 15.99 35.93
C GLU A 32 -5.88 15.97 34.71
N LEU A 33 -6.00 14.95 33.84
CA LEU A 33 -5.26 14.87 32.59
C LEU A 33 -5.85 15.81 31.53
N PRO A 34 -5.00 16.44 30.69
CA PRO A 34 -5.43 17.16 29.50
C PRO A 34 -6.35 16.32 28.61
N LEU A 35 -7.32 16.97 27.95
CA LEU A 35 -8.34 16.30 27.15
C LEU A 35 -7.75 15.36 26.10
N GLU A 36 -6.74 15.81 25.35
CA GLU A 36 -6.08 15.00 24.31
C GLU A 36 -5.45 13.72 24.87
N LYS A 37 -4.75 13.84 26.00
CA LYS A 37 -4.14 12.69 26.68
C LYS A 37 -5.21 11.74 27.20
N ARG A 38 -6.28 12.28 27.77
CA ARG A 38 -7.42 11.49 28.25
C ARG A 38 -8.04 10.68 27.12
N GLN A 39 -8.37 11.32 26.00
CA GLN A 39 -8.94 10.66 24.83
C GLN A 39 -8.01 9.56 24.32
N LEU A 40 -6.72 9.85 24.16
CA LEU A 40 -5.76 8.87 23.68
C LEU A 40 -5.62 7.67 24.63
N LEU A 41 -5.62 7.92 25.94
CA LEU A 41 -5.56 6.86 26.95
C LEU A 41 -6.79 5.96 26.86
N LEU A 42 -7.99 6.54 26.89
CA LEU A 42 -9.25 5.80 26.81
C LEU A 42 -9.33 4.97 25.52
N ARG A 43 -8.93 5.55 24.38
CA ARG A 43 -8.89 4.85 23.09
C ARG A 43 -7.92 3.67 23.11
N ARG A 44 -6.76 3.77 23.78
CA ARG A 44 -5.75 2.70 23.83
C ARG A 44 -6.04 1.61 24.86
N SER A 45 -6.69 1.96 25.98
CA SER A 45 -7.11 1.01 27.01
C SER A 45 -8.46 0.37 26.72
N ASN A 46 -9.17 0.85 25.69
CA ASN A 46 -10.56 0.49 25.38
C ASN A 46 -11.53 0.78 26.55
N PHE A 47 -11.16 1.70 27.43
CA PHE A 47 -11.98 2.09 28.55
C PHE A 47 -13.05 3.07 28.09
N LYS A 48 -14.33 2.72 28.28
CA LYS A 48 -15.48 3.53 27.82
C LYS A 48 -16.05 4.43 28.91
N ASN A 49 -15.71 4.18 30.16
CA ASN A 49 -16.22 4.94 31.28
C ASN A 49 -15.36 6.20 31.49
N GLN A 50 -15.99 7.36 31.66
CA GLN A 50 -15.31 8.63 31.92
C GLN A 50 -15.89 9.34 33.14
N ASP A 51 -16.29 8.57 34.15
CA ASP A 51 -16.87 9.08 35.37
C ASP A 51 -15.84 9.87 36.18
N SER A 52 -16.31 10.78 37.03
CA SER A 52 -15.48 11.62 37.90
C SER A 52 -14.65 10.82 38.93
N THR A 53 -15.01 9.56 39.16
CA THR A 53 -14.31 8.60 40.02
C THR A 53 -13.25 7.79 39.27
N THR A 54 -13.17 7.91 37.94
CA THR A 54 -12.21 7.15 37.14
C THR A 54 -10.79 7.60 37.46
N THR A 55 -9.95 6.64 37.80
CA THR A 55 -8.55 6.87 38.16
C THR A 55 -7.57 6.14 37.27
N VAL A 56 -6.38 6.72 37.13
CA VAL A 56 -5.24 6.14 36.42
C VAL A 56 -3.97 6.35 37.25
N CYS A 57 -3.16 5.31 37.43
CA CYS A 57 -1.87 5.48 38.09
C CYS A 57 -0.79 5.95 37.10
N TYR A 58 0.28 6.54 37.62
CA TYR A 58 1.40 7.01 36.78
C TYR A 58 2.02 5.89 35.92
N HIS A 59 2.00 4.64 36.39
CA HIS A 59 2.46 3.49 35.61
C HIS A 59 1.61 3.31 34.34
N HIS A 60 0.29 3.20 34.49
CA HIS A 60 -0.64 2.99 33.38
C HIS A 60 -0.73 4.21 32.47
N GLU A 61 -0.68 5.43 33.02
CA GLU A 61 -0.57 6.65 32.22
C GLU A 61 0.66 6.57 31.29
N LYS A 62 1.83 6.25 31.85
CA LYS A 62 3.07 6.18 31.07
C LYS A 62 3.09 5.00 30.10
N LEU A 63 2.50 3.87 30.48
CA LEU A 63 2.31 2.70 29.62
C LEU A 63 1.48 3.09 28.39
N PHE A 64 0.27 3.61 28.59
CA PHE A 64 -0.66 3.91 27.50
C PHE A 64 -0.26 5.13 26.69
N LEU A 65 0.23 6.21 27.30
CA LEU A 65 0.57 7.43 26.56
C LEU A 65 1.96 7.37 25.95
N GLY A 66 2.95 6.81 26.66
CA GLY A 66 4.35 6.85 26.26
C GLY A 66 4.89 5.57 25.64
N LYS A 67 4.49 4.39 26.13
CA LYS A 67 5.11 3.11 25.74
C LYS A 67 4.26 2.26 24.81
N TYR A 68 2.95 2.52 24.71
CA TYR A 68 1.99 1.70 23.99
C TYR A 68 2.45 1.35 22.57
N SER A 69 2.78 2.35 21.75
CA SER A 69 3.24 2.16 20.36
C SER A 69 4.56 1.39 20.28
N PHE A 70 5.49 1.67 21.19
CA PHE A 70 6.78 0.98 21.24
C PHE A 70 6.61 -0.52 21.53
N LEU A 71 5.67 -0.87 22.42
CA LEU A 71 5.39 -2.26 22.81
C LEU A 71 4.69 -3.07 21.71
N GLN A 72 4.15 -2.43 20.67
CA GLN A 72 3.57 -3.14 19.52
C GLN A 72 4.69 -3.76 18.68
N LYS A 73 4.82 -5.10 18.75
CA LYS A 73 5.89 -5.87 18.06
C LYS A 73 5.49 -6.39 16.69
N ALA A 74 4.23 -6.26 16.32
CA ALA A 74 3.65 -6.88 15.12
C ALA A 74 2.58 -5.98 14.51
N CYS A 75 2.23 -6.26 13.25
CA CYS A 75 1.11 -5.64 12.56
C CYS A 75 -0.20 -5.95 13.29
N CYS A 76 -1.08 -4.97 13.47
CA CYS A 76 -2.44 -5.21 13.99
C CYS A 76 -3.39 -5.86 12.97
N ASP A 77 -2.97 -5.99 11.70
CA ASP A 77 -3.65 -6.67 10.61
C ASP A 77 -5.19 -6.50 10.56
N PRO A 78 -5.68 -5.26 10.46
CA PRO A 78 -7.11 -4.98 10.51
C PRO A 78 -7.89 -5.55 9.32
N PHE A 79 -7.19 -5.85 8.22
CA PHE A 79 -7.76 -6.38 6.98
C PHE A 79 -7.61 -7.91 6.86
N ARG A 80 -7.07 -8.59 7.90
CA ARG A 80 -6.83 -10.04 7.92
C ARG A 80 -6.06 -10.54 6.70
N LEU A 81 -5.04 -9.78 6.29
CA LEU A 81 -4.20 -10.09 5.12
C LEU A 81 -3.07 -11.07 5.47
N HIS A 82 -2.91 -11.43 6.74
CA HIS A 82 -1.82 -12.28 7.21
C HIS A 82 -2.39 -13.59 7.78
N ALA A 83 -1.87 -14.73 7.30
CA ALA A 83 -2.28 -16.05 7.78
C ALA A 83 -1.70 -16.40 9.15
N ASP A 84 -0.47 -15.96 9.47
CA ASP A 84 0.24 -16.31 10.70
C ASP A 84 1.05 -15.17 11.30
N SER A 85 1.28 -15.29 12.63
CA SER A 85 2.03 -14.41 13.55
C SER A 85 2.48 -13.08 12.93
N SER A 86 1.47 -12.24 12.69
CA SER A 86 1.48 -10.84 12.26
C SER A 86 2.86 -10.27 11.88
N ARG A 87 2.96 -9.79 10.63
CA ARG A 87 4.15 -9.16 10.04
C ARG A 87 4.89 -8.26 11.04
N LYS A 88 6.22 -8.43 11.16
CA LYS A 88 7.06 -7.70 12.13
C LYS A 88 7.98 -6.64 11.51
N LYS A 89 8.11 -6.63 10.18
CA LYS A 89 9.06 -5.76 9.45
C LYS A 89 8.40 -4.46 8.99
N SER A 90 9.18 -3.37 8.97
CA SER A 90 8.80 -2.06 8.43
C SER A 90 7.48 -1.52 8.96
N LEU A 91 7.25 -1.75 10.25
CA LEU A 91 6.04 -1.39 10.94
C LEU A 91 5.99 0.11 11.23
N ARG A 92 4.86 0.74 10.91
CA ARG A 92 4.61 2.16 11.27
C ARG A 92 3.39 2.28 12.15
N ALA A 93 3.51 3.10 13.20
CA ALA A 93 2.42 3.38 14.11
C ALA A 93 1.39 4.29 13.44
N ILE A 94 0.11 4.02 13.67
CA ILE A 94 -1.00 4.81 13.15
C ILE A 94 -1.38 5.93 14.13
N ASN A 95 -1.85 7.06 13.57
CA ASN A 95 -2.39 8.17 14.34
C ASN A 95 -3.88 7.92 14.69
N LEU A 96 -4.52 8.90 15.34
CA LEU A 96 -5.93 8.84 15.73
C LEU A 96 -6.86 8.72 14.52
N GLN A 97 -6.71 9.62 13.55
CA GLN A 97 -7.54 9.68 12.35
C GLN A 97 -7.49 8.38 11.54
N THR A 98 -6.30 7.86 11.28
CA THR A 98 -6.12 6.61 10.55
C THR A 98 -6.72 5.42 11.31
N ALA A 99 -6.63 5.39 12.64
CA ALA A 99 -7.24 4.34 13.44
C ALA A 99 -8.78 4.36 13.32
N ASP A 100 -9.38 5.55 13.34
CA ASP A 100 -10.82 5.73 13.19
C ASP A 100 -11.29 5.34 11.78
N GLN A 101 -10.59 5.80 10.73
CA GLN A 101 -10.86 5.41 9.34
C GLN A 101 -10.85 3.90 9.16
N ILE A 102 -9.79 3.22 9.63
CA ILE A 102 -9.68 1.76 9.50
C ILE A 102 -10.77 1.06 10.29
N SER A 103 -11.10 1.55 11.49
CA SER A 103 -12.18 0.98 12.30
C SER A 103 -13.53 1.11 11.62
N SER A 104 -13.80 2.23 10.93
CA SER A 104 -15.01 2.44 10.14
C SER A 104 -15.10 1.52 8.93
N ILE A 105 -13.99 1.28 8.23
CA ILE A 105 -13.95 0.43 7.03
C ILE A 105 -14.09 -1.05 7.39
N THR A 106 -13.36 -1.50 8.40
CA THR A 106 -13.21 -2.93 8.70
C THR A 106 -14.12 -3.43 9.80
N GLY A 107 -14.72 -2.53 10.59
CA GLY A 107 -15.41 -2.87 11.84
C GLY A 107 -14.47 -3.42 12.93
N SER A 108 -13.15 -3.43 12.70
CA SER A 108 -12.17 -3.93 13.65
C SER A 108 -11.82 -2.88 14.70
N ASN A 109 -11.53 -3.31 15.93
CA ASN A 109 -11.15 -2.41 17.02
C ASN A 109 -9.66 -2.04 16.90
N VAL A 110 -9.38 -1.03 16.08
CA VAL A 110 -8.01 -0.55 15.82
C VAL A 110 -7.73 0.65 16.71
N HIS A 111 -6.61 0.61 17.43
CA HIS A 111 -6.25 1.60 18.42
C HIS A 111 -5.10 2.51 17.96
N PRO A 112 -5.14 3.82 18.24
CA PRO A 112 -4.06 4.74 17.90
C PRO A 112 -2.72 4.29 18.49
N GLY A 113 -1.66 4.30 17.69
CA GLY A 113 -0.34 3.78 18.08
C GLY A 113 -0.14 2.28 17.84
N GLN A 114 -1.17 1.53 17.44
CA GLN A 114 -0.97 0.21 16.83
C GLN A 114 -0.19 0.34 15.52
N LYS A 115 0.52 -0.73 15.14
CA LYS A 115 1.42 -0.71 14.00
C LYS A 115 0.83 -1.43 12.80
N LEU A 116 1.02 -0.86 11.61
CA LEU A 116 0.71 -1.48 10.33
C LEU A 116 1.98 -1.84 9.57
N CYS A 117 1.94 -2.97 8.88
CA CYS A 117 2.92 -3.30 7.86
C CYS A 117 2.65 -2.50 6.58
N PRO A 118 3.60 -2.46 5.62
CA PRO A 118 3.42 -1.73 4.37
C PRO A 118 2.14 -2.11 3.62
N MET A 119 1.82 -3.41 3.54
CA MET A 119 0.63 -3.90 2.85
C MET A 119 -0.68 -3.39 3.47
N CYS A 120 -0.83 -3.48 4.79
CA CYS A 120 -2.04 -3.01 5.47
C CYS A 120 -2.17 -1.48 5.39
N ARG A 121 -1.06 -0.73 5.41
CA ARG A 121 -1.10 0.73 5.25
C ARG A 121 -1.58 1.12 3.85
N MET A 122 -1.11 0.42 2.82
CA MET A 122 -1.56 0.66 1.45
C MET A 122 -3.05 0.35 1.31
N HIS A 123 -3.53 -0.73 1.93
CA HIS A 123 -4.96 -1.05 1.92
C HIS A 123 -5.79 0.04 2.60
N SER A 124 -5.34 0.58 3.74
CA SER A 124 -6.03 1.69 4.40
C SER A 124 -6.07 2.96 3.55
N GLN A 125 -5.01 3.24 2.77
CA GLN A 125 -4.93 4.42 1.90
C GLN A 125 -5.76 4.26 0.62
N ALA A 126 -5.92 3.03 0.10
CA ALA A 126 -6.77 2.78 -1.05
C ALA A 126 -8.27 3.03 -0.76
N HIS A 127 -8.66 3.01 0.52
CA HIS A 127 -10.02 3.31 0.98
C HIS A 127 -10.21 4.74 1.49
N SER A 128 -9.14 5.54 1.59
CA SER A 128 -9.28 6.98 1.83
C SER A 128 -9.52 7.67 0.49
N GLU A 129 -10.51 8.57 0.43
CA GLU A 129 -10.68 9.44 -0.72
C GLU A 129 -9.38 10.21 -1.02
N PRO A 130 -9.08 10.54 -2.29
CA PRO A 130 -7.80 11.12 -2.65
C PRO A 130 -7.64 12.48 -1.98
N SER A 131 -6.82 12.55 -0.93
CA SER A 131 -6.29 13.82 -0.43
C SER A 131 -5.11 14.23 -1.31
N GLU A 132 -5.19 15.43 -1.87
CA GLU A 132 -4.19 16.06 -2.74
C GLU A 132 -2.89 16.41 -1.99
N GLU A 133 -2.18 15.43 -1.41
CA GLU A 133 -0.83 15.64 -0.87
C GLU A 133 0.09 14.46 -1.22
N SER A 134 0.85 14.69 -2.28
CA SER A 134 2.17 14.15 -2.68
C SER A 134 2.57 12.71 -2.32
N ASP A 135 2.84 11.91 -3.36
CA ASP A 135 4.11 11.18 -3.58
C ASP A 135 4.06 10.61 -5.02
N GLU A 136 4.82 11.20 -5.95
CA GLU A 136 4.84 10.84 -7.39
C GLU A 136 5.28 9.39 -7.68
N ASP A 137 5.75 8.66 -6.66
CA ASP A 137 6.14 7.26 -6.78
C ASP A 137 4.97 6.25 -6.65
N ASN A 138 3.73 6.70 -6.39
CA ASN A 138 2.62 5.81 -6.00
C ASN A 138 1.57 5.53 -7.11
N MET A 139 1.75 6.07 -8.32
CA MET A 139 0.86 5.77 -9.46
C MET A 139 1.09 4.38 -10.07
N ASP A 140 2.23 3.74 -9.81
CA ASP A 140 2.57 2.43 -10.39
C ASP A 140 1.89 1.23 -9.68
N TYR A 141 1.22 1.45 -8.54
CA TYR A 141 0.62 0.35 -7.74
C TYR A 141 -0.93 0.31 -7.75
N LEU A 142 -1.63 1.38 -8.16
CA LEU A 142 -3.10 1.36 -8.22
C LEU A 142 -3.61 0.29 -9.21
N ILE A 143 -2.84 0.02 -10.26
CA ILE A 143 -3.07 -1.04 -11.26
C ILE A 143 -2.88 -2.45 -10.65
N LEU A 144 -2.08 -2.60 -9.58
CA LEU A 144 -1.86 -3.89 -8.90
C LEU A 144 -3.02 -4.33 -8.00
N VAL A 145 -3.92 -3.41 -7.61
CA VAL A 145 -5.01 -3.67 -6.66
C VAL A 145 -6.36 -3.78 -7.36
N ALA A 146 -6.54 -3.12 -8.51
CA ALA A 146 -7.69 -3.30 -9.40
C ALA A 146 -7.60 -4.60 -10.23
N GLY A 147 -7.15 -5.69 -9.60
CA GLY A 147 -7.20 -7.01 -10.22
C GLY A 147 -8.65 -7.38 -10.56
N PRO A 148 -8.86 -8.24 -11.58
CA PRO A 148 -10.19 -8.75 -11.92
C PRO A 148 -10.90 -9.28 -10.67
N SER A 149 -12.24 -9.17 -10.62
CA SER A 149 -13.04 -9.66 -9.50
C SER A 149 -12.67 -11.14 -9.19
N ARG A 150 -12.88 -11.62 -7.95
CA ARG A 150 -12.50 -13.00 -7.55
C ARG A 150 -13.06 -14.05 -8.52
N GLU A 151 -14.20 -13.76 -9.13
CA GLU A 151 -14.92 -14.60 -10.09
C GLU A 151 -14.21 -14.64 -11.45
N ASP A 152 -13.77 -13.46 -11.93
CA ASP A 152 -13.00 -13.31 -13.17
C ASP A 152 -11.60 -13.93 -13.07
N ALA A 153 -10.94 -13.80 -11.92
CA ALA A 153 -9.61 -14.38 -11.68
C ALA A 153 -9.63 -15.92 -11.69
N THR A 154 -10.67 -16.54 -11.13
CA THR A 154 -10.86 -18.00 -11.18
C THR A 154 -11.17 -18.50 -12.59
N ALA A 155 -11.95 -17.74 -13.38
CA ALA A 155 -12.24 -18.09 -14.77
C ALA A 155 -10.98 -18.03 -15.64
N ILE A 156 -10.15 -16.99 -15.49
CA ILE A 156 -8.89 -16.83 -16.22
C ILE A 156 -7.88 -17.93 -15.84
N SER A 157 -7.78 -18.30 -14.56
CA SER A 157 -6.90 -19.39 -14.12
C SER A 157 -7.33 -20.75 -14.71
N SER A 158 -8.64 -21.03 -14.73
CA SER A 158 -9.20 -22.26 -15.29
C SER A 158 -8.94 -22.38 -16.81
N LEU A 159 -9.15 -21.29 -17.56
CA LEU A 159 -8.87 -21.23 -19.01
C LEU A 159 -7.37 -21.43 -19.31
N ALA A 160 -6.49 -20.81 -18.50
CA ALA A 160 -5.05 -20.97 -18.66
C ALA A 160 -4.59 -22.40 -18.35
N GLU A 161 -5.12 -23.03 -17.31
CA GLU A 161 -4.84 -24.43 -16.97
C GLU A 161 -5.33 -25.39 -18.06
N GLN A 162 -6.51 -25.14 -18.64
CA GLN A 162 -7.03 -25.92 -19.75
C GLN A 162 -6.17 -25.78 -21.02
N ALA A 163 -5.70 -24.56 -21.34
CA ALA A 163 -4.80 -24.33 -22.47
C ALA A 163 -3.44 -25.03 -22.29
N VAL A 164 -2.87 -24.97 -21.08
CA VAL A 164 -1.62 -25.68 -20.74
C VAL A 164 -1.79 -27.20 -20.80
N GLY A 165 -2.93 -27.71 -20.34
CA GLY A 165 -3.29 -29.12 -20.45
C GLY A 165 -3.33 -29.59 -21.90
N ASN A 166 -4.04 -28.86 -22.77
CA ASN A 166 -4.19 -29.19 -24.20
C ASN A 166 -2.86 -29.14 -24.97
N MET A 167 -1.97 -28.21 -24.61
CA MET A 167 -0.63 -28.15 -25.19
C MET A 167 0.25 -29.31 -24.72
N SER A 168 0.16 -29.67 -23.44
CA SER A 168 0.94 -30.77 -22.86
C SER A 168 0.53 -32.12 -23.42
N THR A 169 -0.76 -32.35 -23.69
CA THR A 169 -1.24 -33.57 -24.37
C THR A 169 -0.72 -33.64 -25.80
N SER A 170 -0.82 -32.54 -26.56
CA SER A 170 -0.31 -32.48 -27.94
C SER A 170 1.20 -32.75 -28.03
N LEU A 171 1.97 -32.23 -27.06
CA LEU A 171 3.42 -32.48 -26.98
C LEU A 171 3.75 -33.92 -26.59
N THR A 172 2.94 -34.53 -25.71
CA THR A 172 3.11 -35.94 -25.33
C THR A 172 2.81 -36.88 -26.50
N GLU A 173 1.78 -36.58 -27.28
CA GLU A 173 1.45 -37.31 -28.51
C GLU A 173 2.56 -37.19 -29.57
N ALA A 174 3.27 -36.06 -29.60
CA ALA A 174 4.46 -35.86 -30.43
C ALA A 174 5.75 -36.46 -29.83
N GLY A 175 5.68 -37.18 -28.70
CA GLY A 175 6.80 -37.85 -28.05
C GLY A 175 7.66 -36.98 -27.13
N PHE A 176 7.22 -35.76 -26.81
CA PHE A 176 7.91 -34.85 -25.91
C PHE A 176 7.36 -34.92 -24.48
N SER A 177 8.17 -34.52 -23.50
CA SER A 177 7.73 -34.46 -22.11
C SER A 177 6.75 -33.30 -21.87
N PRO A 178 5.77 -33.46 -20.96
CA PRO A 178 4.82 -32.40 -20.59
C PRO A 178 5.51 -31.12 -20.11
N VAL A 179 4.89 -29.97 -20.39
CA VAL A 179 5.44 -28.66 -20.04
C VAL A 179 5.25 -28.37 -18.56
N LYS A 180 6.35 -28.14 -17.84
CA LYS A 180 6.31 -27.68 -16.46
C LYS A 180 6.21 -26.15 -16.44
N VAL A 181 5.02 -25.63 -16.16
CA VAL A 181 4.82 -24.18 -16.06
C VAL A 181 5.40 -23.68 -14.75
N ILE A 182 6.52 -22.97 -14.82
CA ILE A 182 7.07 -22.20 -13.70
C ILE A 182 6.31 -20.89 -13.68
N LYS A 183 5.46 -20.68 -12.66
CA LYS A 183 4.80 -19.38 -12.47
C LYS A 183 5.89 -18.34 -12.16
N ALA A 184 6.03 -17.35 -13.03
CA ALA A 184 6.90 -16.21 -12.78
C ALA A 184 6.43 -15.48 -11.51
N SER A 185 7.35 -14.92 -10.73
CA SER A 185 6.96 -14.06 -9.61
C SER A 185 6.22 -12.85 -10.16
N ARG A 186 5.21 -12.34 -9.45
CA ARG A 186 4.49 -11.10 -9.82
C ARG A 186 5.42 -9.92 -10.11
N ARG A 187 6.58 -9.87 -9.44
CA ARG A 187 7.61 -8.85 -9.69
C ARG A 187 8.26 -9.02 -11.07
N ASP A 188 8.47 -10.26 -11.49
CA ASP A 188 9.08 -10.60 -12.77
C ASP A 188 8.10 -10.38 -13.92
N GLU A 189 6.80 -10.64 -13.71
CA GLU A 189 5.73 -10.35 -14.68
C GLU A 189 5.63 -8.86 -15.03
N VAL A 190 5.70 -7.98 -14.03
CA VAL A 190 5.69 -6.53 -14.24
C VAL A 190 6.97 -6.07 -14.94
N GLY A 191 8.12 -6.62 -14.56
CA GLY A 191 9.40 -6.35 -15.22
C GLY A 191 9.38 -6.74 -16.69
N ASP A 192 8.90 -7.93 -16.99
CA ASP A 192 8.75 -8.43 -18.37
C ASP A 192 7.72 -7.62 -19.16
N GLY A 193 6.62 -7.19 -18.52
CA GLY A 193 5.63 -6.30 -19.14
C GLY A 193 6.24 -4.95 -19.52
N LYS A 194 6.97 -4.31 -18.60
CA LYS A 194 7.68 -3.05 -18.87
C LYS A 194 8.70 -3.19 -19.99
N ARG A 195 9.46 -4.29 -20.00
CA ARG A 195 10.43 -4.60 -21.05
C ARG A 195 9.76 -4.76 -22.42
N LYS A 196 8.70 -5.57 -22.52
CA LYS A 196 7.97 -5.76 -23.79
C LYS A 196 7.30 -4.48 -24.29
N ALA A 197 6.77 -3.66 -23.39
CA ALA A 197 6.22 -2.35 -23.76
C ALA A 197 7.29 -1.40 -24.29
N ALA A 198 8.50 -1.41 -23.70
CA ALA A 198 9.64 -0.65 -24.20
C ALA A 198 10.10 -1.15 -25.58
N GLU A 199 10.22 -2.46 -25.77
CA GLU A 199 10.56 -3.08 -27.06
C GLU A 199 9.53 -2.72 -28.15
N ALA A 200 8.23 -2.76 -27.82
CA ALA A 200 7.18 -2.38 -28.75
C ALA A 200 7.21 -0.87 -29.09
N LYS A 201 7.48 -0.02 -28.09
CA LYS A 201 7.67 1.42 -28.30
C LYS A 201 8.86 1.69 -29.22
N GLU A 202 10.00 1.05 -28.97
CA GLU A 202 11.20 1.20 -29.78
C GLU A 202 10.97 0.74 -31.23
N ALA A 203 10.32 -0.42 -31.42
CA ALA A 203 9.96 -0.92 -32.74
C ALA A 203 9.02 0.05 -33.47
N ALA A 204 8.00 0.58 -32.80
CA ALA A 204 7.09 1.56 -33.38
C ALA A 204 7.81 2.85 -33.79
N VAL A 205 8.70 3.38 -32.95
CA VAL A 205 9.51 4.57 -33.25
C VAL A 205 10.43 4.31 -34.45
N SER A 206 11.05 3.13 -34.52
CA SER A 206 11.89 2.73 -35.66
C SER A 206 11.10 2.67 -36.97
N HIS A 207 9.92 2.03 -36.98
CA HIS A 207 9.07 1.96 -38.16
C HIS A 207 8.55 3.33 -38.61
N LEU A 208 8.13 4.18 -37.66
CA LEU A 208 7.64 5.52 -37.95
C LEU A 208 8.76 6.44 -38.46
N SER A 209 9.94 6.38 -37.84
CA SER A 209 11.11 7.17 -38.26
C SER A 209 11.54 6.82 -39.68
N THR A 210 11.56 5.51 -40.00
CA THR A 210 11.91 5.00 -41.33
C THR A 210 10.86 5.37 -42.37
N GLY A 211 9.57 5.14 -42.07
CA GLY A 211 8.47 5.40 -43.00
C GLY A 211 8.26 6.89 -43.30
N LEU A 212 8.51 7.76 -42.32
CA LEU A 212 8.32 9.20 -42.46
C LEU A 212 9.62 9.97 -42.76
N GLN A 213 10.78 9.31 -42.72
CA GLN A 213 12.12 9.93 -42.84
C GLN A 213 12.35 11.03 -41.78
N ILE A 214 11.89 10.78 -40.56
CA ILE A 214 11.95 11.72 -39.44
C ILE A 214 12.90 11.16 -38.37
N PRO A 215 13.83 11.94 -37.80
CA PRO A 215 14.73 11.46 -36.74
C PRO A 215 13.97 10.90 -35.52
N PRO A 216 14.41 9.77 -34.94
CA PRO A 216 13.71 9.11 -33.84
C PRO A 216 13.64 9.95 -32.56
N ALA A 217 14.55 10.90 -32.37
CA ALA A 217 14.60 11.83 -31.23
C ALA A 217 13.35 12.75 -31.09
N ILE A 218 12.48 12.80 -32.11
CA ILE A 218 11.22 13.57 -32.06
C ILE A 218 10.13 12.82 -31.28
N PHE A 219 10.28 11.51 -31.09
CA PHE A 219 9.32 10.69 -30.35
C PHE A 219 9.66 10.58 -28.84
N ASP A 220 10.76 11.17 -28.41
CA ASP A 220 11.17 11.27 -27.00
C ASP A 220 10.50 12.47 -26.32
N ASN A 221 9.21 12.32 -26.01
CA ASN A 221 8.42 13.35 -25.34
C ASN A 221 8.41 13.18 -23.82
N SER A 222 9.49 13.54 -23.16
CA SER A 222 9.42 13.85 -21.73
C SER A 222 8.86 15.28 -21.56
N GLY A 223 7.52 15.42 -21.57
CA GLY A 223 6.84 16.64 -21.12
C GLY A 223 6.05 17.46 -22.14
N MET A 224 5.89 17.01 -23.39
CA MET A 224 5.02 17.69 -24.38
C MET A 224 3.62 17.08 -24.41
N ASP A 225 2.58 17.93 -24.46
CA ASP A 225 1.20 17.48 -24.60
C ASP A 225 0.90 16.95 -26.02
N ARG A 226 -0.23 16.25 -26.16
CA ARG A 226 -0.62 15.58 -27.42
C ARG A 226 -0.65 16.56 -28.61
N GLN A 227 -1.07 17.80 -28.37
CA GLN A 227 -1.20 18.79 -29.43
C GLN A 227 0.17 19.34 -29.86
N GLY A 228 1.06 19.61 -28.90
CA GLY A 228 2.43 20.02 -29.15
C GLY A 228 3.23 18.99 -29.96
N LEU A 229 3.02 17.69 -29.74
CA LEU A 229 3.63 16.64 -30.55
C LEU A 229 3.14 16.69 -32.01
N ILE A 230 1.82 16.83 -32.22
CA ILE A 230 1.22 16.88 -33.55
C ILE A 230 1.78 18.07 -34.34
N ASP A 231 1.90 19.23 -33.70
CA ASP A 231 2.38 20.44 -34.35
C ASP A 231 3.89 20.38 -34.63
N ALA A 232 4.68 19.75 -33.75
CA ALA A 232 6.09 19.48 -34.01
C ALA A 232 6.31 18.54 -35.22
N LEU A 233 5.49 17.48 -35.33
CA LEU A 233 5.53 16.54 -36.46
C LEU A 233 5.15 17.23 -37.77
N LYS A 234 4.07 18.03 -37.79
CA LYS A 234 3.64 18.80 -38.97
C LYS A 234 4.74 19.74 -39.46
N ASN A 235 5.33 20.51 -38.55
CA ASN A 235 6.38 21.47 -38.89
C ASN A 235 7.63 20.77 -39.46
N LYS A 236 8.01 19.60 -38.91
CA LYS A 236 9.16 18.85 -39.41
C LYS A 236 8.90 18.25 -40.79
N MET A 237 7.71 17.68 -41.04
CA MET A 237 7.31 17.16 -42.36
C MET A 237 7.34 18.24 -43.44
N ILE A 238 6.86 19.45 -43.12
CA ILE A 238 6.91 20.60 -44.04
C ILE A 238 8.37 20.93 -44.39
N GLN A 239 9.28 20.90 -43.42
CA GLN A 239 10.71 21.15 -43.64
C GLN A 239 11.39 20.07 -44.49
N THR A 240 11.07 18.78 -44.31
CA THR A 240 11.63 17.69 -45.12
C THR A 240 11.15 17.75 -46.57
N VAL A 241 9.85 17.99 -46.80
CA VAL A 241 9.28 18.12 -48.15
C VAL A 241 9.85 19.34 -48.87
N SER A 242 10.03 20.47 -48.16
CA SER A 242 10.63 21.67 -48.73
C SER A 242 12.10 21.49 -49.12
N LYS A 243 12.88 20.70 -48.35
CA LYS A 243 14.27 20.36 -48.70
C LYS A 243 14.39 19.39 -49.88
N GLN A 244 13.44 18.47 -50.07
CA GLN A 244 13.45 17.54 -51.20
C GLN A 244 13.14 18.24 -52.53
N ASN A 245 12.27 19.26 -52.53
CA ASN A 245 11.94 20.06 -53.73
C ASN A 245 13.06 21.03 -54.17
N LEU A 246 14.09 21.25 -53.35
CA LEU A 246 15.25 22.08 -53.70
C LEU A 246 16.37 21.31 -54.41
N PHE A 247 16.25 19.98 -54.56
CA PHE A 247 17.28 19.10 -55.15
C PHE A 247 16.88 18.48 -56.50
N THR A 248 15.81 18.95 -57.13
CA THR A 248 15.41 18.56 -58.49
C THR A 248 15.59 19.73 -59.46
N TRP A 249 16.83 19.97 -59.89
CA TRP A 249 17.19 20.70 -61.11
C TRP A 249 18.43 20.05 -61.72
#